data_AF-A0A959Q7S7-F1
#
_entry.id   AF-A0A959Q7S7-F1
#
_cell.length_a   1.000
_cell.length_b   1.000
_cell.length_c   1.000
_cell.angle_alpha   90.00
_cell.angle_beta   90.00
_cell.angle_gamma   90.00
#
_symmetry.space_group_name_H-M   'P 1'
#
loop_
_entity.id
_entity.type
_entity.pdbx_description
1 polymer ?
#
loop_
_entity_poly.entity_id
_entity_poly.type
_entity_poly.pdbx_seq_one_letter_code
_entity_poly.pdbx_strand_id
1 'polypeptide(L)'
;VLKSFYTLQGMNERIKKFPFPRQYANMSRYFVGIFILLLPFSMIPELMELDGWGVWLAIPTTALIGWVYVMMEIVGDYSENPFQGMANDIPMLSLCRTIEIDLREMLGETELPPAIESKNGILM
;
A
#
# COMPACT_ATOMS: atom_id res chain seq x y z
N VAL A 1 24.42 4.18 -23.15
CA VAL A 1 23.44 3.15 -22.72
C VAL A 1 23.73 2.66 -21.30
N LEU A 2 24.88 2.01 -20.99
CA LEU A 2 25.19 1.51 -19.62
C LEU A 2 25.03 2.56 -18.51
N LYS A 3 25.52 3.79 -18.74
CA LYS A 3 25.36 4.89 -17.78
C LYS A 3 23.90 5.13 -17.39
N SER A 4 22.98 5.01 -18.35
CA SER A 4 21.54 5.19 -18.11
C SER A 4 20.99 4.10 -17.21
N PHE A 5 21.39 2.84 -17.41
CA PHE A 5 20.98 1.73 -16.54
C PHE A 5 21.46 1.92 -15.10
N TYR A 6 22.71 2.35 -14.90
CA TYR A 6 23.20 2.68 -13.56
C TYR A 6 22.44 3.83 -12.91
N THR A 7 22.07 4.86 -13.69
CA THR A 7 21.24 5.96 -13.17
C THR A 7 19.87 5.47 -12.72
N LEU A 8 19.17 4.67 -13.54
CA LEU A 8 17.86 4.12 -13.21
C LEU A 8 17.93 3.15 -12.01
N GLN A 9 18.94 2.29 -11.96
CA GLN A 9 19.18 1.41 -10.81
C GLN A 9 19.39 2.22 -9.53
N GLY A 10 20.22 3.26 -9.56
CA GLY A 10 20.44 4.13 -8.40
C GLY A 10 19.18 4.82 -7.91
N MET A 11 18.27 5.21 -8.83
CA MET A 11 16.96 5.77 -8.47
C MET A 11 16.09 4.74 -7.73
N ASN A 12 16.01 3.51 -8.23
CA ASN A 12 15.24 2.43 -7.59
C ASN A 12 15.83 2.01 -6.24
N GLU A 13 17.16 1.93 -6.14
CA GLU A 13 17.85 1.65 -4.88
C GLU A 13 17.60 2.73 -3.84
N ARG A 14 17.52 4.02 -4.24
CA ARG A 14 17.15 5.10 -3.32
C ARG A 14 15.75 4.91 -2.77
N ILE A 15 14.77 4.59 -3.62
CA ILE A 15 13.39 4.33 -3.21
C ILE A 15 13.32 3.15 -2.24
N LYS A 16 14.06 2.06 -2.51
CA LYS A 16 14.04 0.86 -1.65
C LYS A 16 14.82 1.02 -0.34
N LYS A 17 15.99 1.69 -0.37
CA LYS A 17 16.91 1.79 0.78
C LYS A 17 16.59 2.96 1.71
N PHE A 18 15.93 4.00 1.21
CA PHE A 18 15.56 5.18 1.98
C PHE A 18 14.03 5.37 1.98
N PRO A 19 13.26 4.45 2.59
CA PRO A 19 11.87 4.72 2.88
C PRO A 19 11.76 5.90 3.85
N PHE A 20 10.55 6.46 3.99
CA PHE A 20 10.30 7.54 4.94
C PHE A 20 10.82 7.17 6.34
N PRO A 21 11.32 8.14 7.12
CA PRO A 21 11.83 7.87 8.46
C PRO A 21 10.77 7.11 9.26
N ARG A 22 11.12 5.93 9.79
CA ARG A 22 10.16 5.07 10.54
C ARG A 22 9.51 5.79 11.72
N GLN A 23 10.18 6.83 12.24
CA GLN A 23 9.60 7.70 13.26
C GLN A 23 8.35 8.45 12.78
N TYR A 24 8.30 8.86 11.51
CA TYR A 24 7.14 9.54 10.92
C TYR A 24 5.96 8.58 10.77
N ALA A 25 6.18 7.40 10.16
CA ALA A 25 5.15 6.37 10.01
C ALA A 25 4.60 5.90 11.37
N ASN A 26 5.48 5.64 12.35
CA ASN A 26 5.04 5.25 13.69
C ASN A 26 4.26 6.36 14.41
N MET A 27 4.63 7.64 14.19
CA MET A 27 3.93 8.76 14.79
C MET A 27 2.50 8.91 14.23
N SER A 28 2.33 8.75 12.91
CA SER A 28 1.01 8.74 12.25
C SER A 28 0.09 7.71 12.91
N ARG A 29 0.56 6.47 13.04
CA ARG A 29 -0.19 5.40 13.68
C ARG A 29 -0.61 5.71 15.12
N TYR A 30 0.27 6.34 15.91
CA TYR A 30 -0.09 6.74 17.27
C TYR A 30 -1.15 7.85 17.29
N PHE A 31 -1.05 8.84 16.40
CA PHE A 31 -2.06 9.90 16.30
C PHE A 31 -3.42 9.35 15.86
N VAL A 32 -3.45 8.47 14.85
CA VAL A 32 -4.68 7.80 14.41
C VAL A 32 -5.27 6.96 15.53
N GLY A 33 -4.44 6.22 16.28
CA GLY A 33 -4.89 5.43 17.43
C GLY A 33 -5.51 6.29 18.54
N ILE A 34 -4.88 7.41 18.89
CA ILE A 34 -5.42 8.37 19.87
C ILE A 34 -6.72 8.99 19.35
N PHE A 35 -6.77 9.37 18.07
CA PHE A 35 -7.95 9.94 17.45
C PHE A 35 -9.15 8.97 17.51
N ILE A 36 -8.96 7.71 17.12
CA ILE A 36 -10.01 6.67 17.17
C ILE A 36 -10.46 6.42 18.61
N LEU A 37 -9.54 6.45 19.58
CA LEU A 37 -9.86 6.30 21.01
C LEU A 37 -10.73 7.45 21.51
N LEU A 38 -10.48 8.68 21.06
CA LEU A 38 -11.24 9.88 21.45
C LEU A 38 -12.55 10.03 20.67
N LEU A 39 -12.64 9.46 19.47
CA LEU A 39 -13.80 9.51 18.58
C LEU A 39 -15.15 9.19 19.27
N PRO A 40 -15.32 8.08 20.03
CA PRO A 40 -16.59 7.78 20.70
C PRO A 40 -17.03 8.87 21.68
N PHE A 41 -16.08 9.51 22.38
CA PHE A 41 -16.40 10.59 23.31
C PHE A 41 -16.92 11.84 22.61
N SER A 42 -16.55 12.05 21.34
CA SER A 42 -17.09 13.11 20.49
C SER A 42 -18.48 12.77 19.95
N MET A 43 -18.67 11.53 19.49
CA MET A 43 -19.90 11.12 18.78
C MET A 43 -21.08 10.84 19.73
N ILE A 44 -20.83 10.25 20.91
CA ILE A 44 -21.90 9.87 21.83
C ILE A 44 -22.76 11.08 22.27
N PRO A 45 -22.19 12.23 22.69
CA PRO A 45 -22.98 13.38 23.10
C PRO A 45 -23.81 13.98 21.96
N GLU A 46 -23.22 14.14 20.76
CA GLU A 46 -23.91 14.73 19.60
C GLU A 46 -25.10 13.89 19.14
N LEU A 47 -24.98 12.56 19.16
CA LEU A 47 -26.07 11.68 18.76
C LEU A 47 -27.11 11.48 19.86
N MET A 48 -26.77 11.66 21.14
CA MET A 48 -27.75 11.60 22.24
C MET A 48 -28.79 12.72 22.16
N GLU A 49 -28.49 13.85 21.51
CA GLU A 49 -29.44 14.94 21.28
C GLU A 49 -30.51 14.61 20.22
N LEU A 50 -30.27 13.60 19.38
CA LEU A 50 -31.08 13.25 18.19
C LEU A 50 -32.19 12.20 18.46
N ASP A 51 -32.83 12.20 19.63
CA ASP A 51 -33.84 11.23 20.11
C ASP A 51 -33.25 9.90 20.67
N GLY A 52 -34.03 9.16 21.46
CA GLY A 52 -33.59 8.07 22.35
C GLY A 52 -32.89 6.87 21.68
N TRP A 53 -32.92 6.77 20.35
CA TRP A 53 -32.18 5.77 19.57
C TRP A 53 -30.75 6.23 19.18
N GLY A 54 -30.39 7.49 19.40
CA GLY A 54 -29.12 8.07 18.97
C GLY A 54 -27.87 7.34 19.49
N VAL A 55 -27.93 6.80 20.71
CA VAL A 55 -26.82 5.99 21.29
C VAL A 55 -26.57 4.71 20.48
N TRP A 56 -27.63 4.06 19.99
CA TRP A 56 -27.51 2.86 19.17
C TRP A 56 -26.97 3.15 17.78
N LEU A 57 -27.15 4.39 17.27
CA LEU A 57 -26.62 4.85 15.99
C LEU A 57 -25.18 5.37 16.12
N ALA A 58 -24.78 5.84 17.32
CA ALA A 58 -23.42 6.30 17.59
C ALA A 58 -22.38 5.18 17.46
N ILE A 59 -22.71 3.95 17.88
CA ILE A 59 -21.80 2.79 17.80
C ILE A 59 -21.38 2.48 16.35
N PRO A 60 -22.31 2.19 15.40
CA PRO A 60 -21.92 1.88 14.03
C PRO A 60 -21.29 3.08 13.31
N THR A 61 -21.72 4.31 13.62
CA THR A 61 -21.15 5.53 13.00
C THR A 61 -19.71 5.75 13.43
N THR A 62 -19.42 5.64 14.73
CA THR A 62 -18.07 5.76 15.29
C THR A 62 -17.17 4.64 14.74
N ALA A 63 -17.68 3.41 14.67
CA ALA A 63 -16.94 2.28 14.13
C ALA A 63 -16.60 2.46 12.64
N LEU A 64 -17.54 2.98 11.84
CA LEU A 64 -17.33 3.25 10.42
C LEU A 64 -16.28 4.33 10.19
N ILE A 65 -16.37 5.45 10.91
CA ILE A 65 -15.38 6.53 10.81
C ILE A 65 -14.00 6.01 11.25
N GLY A 66 -13.93 5.29 12.38
CA GLY A 66 -12.69 4.70 12.85
C GLY A 66 -12.08 3.74 11.82
N TRP A 67 -12.90 2.91 11.19
CA TRP A 67 -12.46 1.99 10.13
C TRP A 67 -11.88 2.75 8.92
N VAL A 68 -12.48 3.86 8.50
CA VAL A 68 -11.95 4.69 7.41
C VAL A 68 -10.53 5.18 7.73
N TYR A 69 -10.30 5.67 8.95
CA TYR A 69 -8.97 6.14 9.36
C TYR A 69 -7.94 5.01 9.44
N VAL A 70 -8.33 3.83 9.95
CA VAL A 70 -7.46 2.65 9.96
C VAL A 70 -7.10 2.22 8.53
N MET A 71 -8.09 2.17 7.63
CA MET A 71 -7.85 1.82 6.24
C MET A 71 -6.92 2.81 5.55
N MET A 72 -7.08 4.11 5.81
CA MET A 72 -6.22 5.14 5.27
C MET A 72 -4.76 4.95 5.70
N GLU A 73 -4.50 4.64 6.97
CA GLU A 73 -3.16 4.36 7.49
C GLU A 73 -2.54 3.12 6.83
N ILE A 74 -3.29 2.02 6.74
CA ILE A 74 -2.79 0.76 6.13
C ILE A 74 -2.46 0.95 4.65
N VAL A 75 -3.31 1.66 3.91
CA VAL A 75 -3.07 1.95 2.49
C VAL A 75 -1.84 2.84 2.32
N GLY A 76 -1.64 3.81 3.21
CA GLY A 76 -0.42 4.62 3.27
C GLY A 76 0.82 3.76 3.46
N ASP A 77 0.84 2.92 4.49
CA ASP A 77 1.95 2.03 4.83
C ASP A 77 2.37 1.12 3.65
N TYR A 78 1.39 0.55 2.94
CA TYR A 78 1.66 -0.28 1.76
C TYR A 78 2.16 0.53 0.57
N SER A 79 1.64 1.75 0.37
CA SER A 79 2.06 2.62 -0.73
C SER A 79 3.49 3.16 -0.56
N GLU A 80 3.98 3.25 0.68
CA GLU A 80 5.35 3.68 0.97
C GLU A 80 6.43 2.66 0.57
N ASN A 81 6.07 1.38 0.41
CA ASN A 81 7.04 0.29 0.27
C ASN A 81 6.75 -0.61 -0.96
N PRO A 82 6.91 -0.11 -2.20
CA PRO A 82 6.42 -0.78 -3.41
C PRO A 82 7.24 -1.99 -3.90
N PHE A 83 8.30 -2.38 -3.17
CA PHE A 83 9.27 -3.41 -3.59
C PHE A 83 9.51 -4.49 -2.52
N GLN A 84 8.50 -4.78 -1.70
CA GLN A 84 8.54 -5.79 -0.62
C GLN A 84 8.03 -7.17 -1.08
N GLY A 85 7.44 -7.27 -2.27
CA GLY A 85 6.87 -8.51 -2.80
C GLY A 85 5.48 -8.81 -2.26
N MET A 86 4.74 -7.77 -1.84
CA MET A 86 3.35 -7.87 -1.41
C MET A 86 2.41 -7.93 -2.62
N ALA A 87 1.16 -8.33 -2.39
CA ALA A 87 0.16 -8.46 -3.46
C ALA A 87 -0.15 -7.15 -4.21
N ASN A 88 0.04 -6.01 -3.55
CA ASN A 88 -0.20 -4.67 -4.11
C ASN A 88 1.09 -3.98 -4.57
N ASP A 89 2.22 -4.67 -4.51
CA ASP A 89 3.52 -4.13 -4.90
C ASP A 89 3.71 -4.20 -6.42
N ILE A 90 4.80 -3.59 -6.88
CA ILE A 90 5.21 -3.69 -8.28
C ILE A 90 5.63 -5.15 -8.58
N PRO A 91 5.08 -5.79 -9.62
CA PRO A 91 5.36 -7.18 -9.97
C PRO A 91 6.74 -7.31 -10.62
N MET A 92 7.78 -7.30 -9.79
CA MET A 92 9.18 -7.32 -10.23
C MET A 92 9.53 -8.61 -10.98
N LEU A 93 8.92 -9.76 -10.65
CA LEU A 93 9.21 -11.02 -11.35
C LEU A 93 8.63 -10.99 -12.76
N SER A 94 7.39 -10.53 -12.91
CA SER A 94 6.76 -10.33 -14.22
C SER A 94 7.56 -9.35 -15.08
N LEU A 95 7.95 -8.19 -14.54
CA LEU A 95 8.79 -7.22 -15.26
C LEU A 95 10.12 -7.82 -15.72
N CYS A 96 10.82 -8.56 -14.85
CA CYS A 96 12.05 -9.26 -15.21
C CYS A 96 11.81 -10.30 -16.31
N ARG A 97 10.70 -11.05 -16.27
CA ARG A 97 10.34 -12.02 -17.30
C ARG A 97 10.05 -11.33 -18.64
N THR A 98 9.37 -10.18 -18.64
CA THR A 98 9.16 -9.41 -19.87
C THR A 98 10.48 -8.95 -20.47
N ILE A 99 11.39 -8.38 -19.67
CA ILE A 99 12.72 -7.97 -20.14
C ILE A 99 13.51 -9.17 -20.68
N GLU A 100 13.41 -10.34 -20.04
CA GLU A 100 14.05 -11.57 -20.52
C GLU A 100 13.52 -11.99 -21.90
N ILE A 101 12.20 -11.96 -22.10
CA ILE A 101 11.55 -12.29 -23.37
C ILE A 101 12.00 -11.30 -24.45
N ASP A 102 11.91 -9.99 -24.19
CA ASP A 102 12.27 -8.94 -25.14
C ASP A 102 13.74 -9.09 -25.62
N LEU A 103 14.66 -9.38 -24.70
CA LEU A 103 16.08 -9.58 -25.06
C LEU A 103 16.29 -10.82 -25.91
N ARG A 104 15.60 -11.94 -25.62
CA ARG A 104 15.70 -13.18 -26.40
C ARG A 104 15.08 -13.03 -27.79
N GLU A 105 13.97 -12.30 -27.91
CA GLU A 105 13.37 -11.95 -29.21
C GLU A 105 14.34 -11.12 -30.06
N MET A 106 15.00 -10.13 -29.48
CA MET A 106 16.02 -9.32 -30.17
C MET A 106 17.21 -10.16 -30.66
N LEU A 107 17.51 -11.29 -29.99
CA LEU A 107 18.55 -12.25 -30.39
C LEU A 107 18.06 -13.28 -31.43
N GLY A 108 16.77 -13.28 -31.78
CA GLY A 108 16.17 -14.22 -32.72
C GLY A 108 15.95 -15.61 -32.14
N GLU A 109 15.93 -15.75 -30.80
CA GLU A 109 15.61 -17.01 -30.14
C GLU A 109 14.12 -17.35 -30.32
N THR A 110 13.83 -18.62 -30.58
CA THR A 110 12.45 -19.12 -30.76
C THR A 110 11.89 -19.80 -29.51
N GLU A 111 12.76 -20.23 -28.59
CA GLU A 111 12.37 -20.80 -27.29
C GLU A 111 12.31 -19.69 -26.23
N LEU A 112 11.17 -19.01 -26.18
CA LEU A 112 10.91 -17.95 -25.21
C LEU A 112 10.32 -18.54 -23.91
N PRO A 113 10.77 -18.08 -22.74
CA PRO A 113 10.14 -18.46 -21.48
C PRO A 113 8.71 -17.91 -21.42
N PRO A 114 7.75 -18.63 -20.81
CA PRO A 114 6.37 -18.17 -20.75
C PRO A 114 6.25 -16.90 -19.90
N ALA A 115 5.30 -16.02 -20.23
CA ALA A 115 4.96 -14.88 -19.39
C ALA A 115 4.52 -15.36 -17.99
N ILE A 116 4.84 -14.59 -16.95
CA ILE A 116 4.33 -14.88 -15.61
C ILE A 116 2.83 -14.59 -15.59
N GLU A 117 2.03 -15.62 -15.38
CA GLU A 117 0.58 -15.47 -15.23
C GLU A 117 0.21 -14.99 -13.82
N SER A 118 -0.89 -14.25 -13.73
CA SER A 118 -1.46 -13.87 -12.44
C SER A 118 -1.95 -15.10 -11.69
N LYS A 119 -1.51 -15.28 -10.44
CA LYS A 119 -2.06 -16.29 -9.53
C LYS A 119 -3.07 -15.63 -8.63
N ASN A 120 -4.34 -16.08 -8.70
CA ASN A 120 -5.44 -15.52 -7.91
C ASN A 120 -5.66 -14.01 -8.12
N GLY A 121 -5.48 -13.52 -9.35
CA GLY A 121 -5.63 -12.09 -9.69
C GLY A 121 -4.45 -11.20 -9.29
N ILE A 122 -3.39 -11.78 -8.71
CA ILE A 122 -2.17 -11.06 -8.32
C ILE A 122 -1.06 -11.45 -9.29
N LEU A 123 -0.44 -10.45 -9.90
CA LEU A 123 0.77 -10.61 -10.69
C LEU A 123 1.97 -10.42 -9.76
N MET A 124 2.92 -11.35 -9.81
CA MET A 124 4.17 -11.28 -9.03
C MET A 124 5.34 -10.90 -9.93
#